data_AF-A0AB33R5S6-F1
#
_entry.id   AF-A0AB33R5S6-F1
#
_cell.length_a   1.000
_cell.length_b   1.000
_cell.length_c   1.000
_cell.angle_alpha   90.00
_cell.angle_beta   90.00
_cell.angle_gamma   90.00
#
_symmetry.space_group_name_H-M   'P 1'
#
loop_
_entity.id
_entity.type
_entity.pdbx_description
1 polymer ?
#
loop_
_entity_poly.entity_id
_entity_poly.type
_entity_poly.pdbx_seq_one_letter_code
_entity_poly.pdbx_strand_id
1 'polypeptide(L)'
;MLRMFYIPYAAGKFLIKTSDVGSIISSMDVLKIPSAISIPVAVMFRFFPSFVEEKNHIKMAMKIRGIETKNPLKYLEYVAVPLLIISSNIADDISKAAETKCIANPIKKTRYIRVGVGVIDFIYAMTMTIIVIGGWLCLK
;
A
#
# COMPACT_ATOMS: atom_id res chain seq x y z
N MET A 1 -1.00 11.59 -28.22
CA MET A 1 -1.80 10.99 -27.12
C MET A 1 -1.20 9.67 -26.62
N LEU A 2 -1.17 8.58 -27.41
CA LEU A 2 -0.69 7.25 -26.94
C LEU A 2 0.76 7.25 -26.40
N ARG A 3 1.66 8.02 -27.03
CA ARG A 3 3.06 8.20 -26.58
C ARG A 3 3.21 8.89 -25.22
N MET A 4 2.31 9.82 -24.86
CA MET A 4 2.41 10.59 -23.62
C MET A 4 1.97 9.78 -22.40
N PHE A 5 1.04 8.85 -22.57
CA PHE A 5 0.57 7.95 -21.49
C PHE A 5 1.48 6.74 -21.26
N TYR A 6 2.36 6.40 -22.21
CA TYR A 6 3.26 5.25 -22.09
C TYR A 6 4.33 5.42 -20.99
N ILE A 7 4.85 6.64 -20.81
CA ILE A 7 5.93 6.93 -19.84
C ILE A 7 5.45 6.84 -18.38
N PRO A 8 4.34 7.49 -17.97
CA PRO A 8 3.80 7.32 -16.62
C PRO A 8 3.44 5.86 -16.31
N TYR A 9 2.90 5.14 -17.30
CA TYR A 9 2.53 3.74 -17.15
C TYR A 9 3.76 2.84 -16.96
N ALA A 10 4.82 3.03 -17.76
CA ALA A 10 6.06 2.28 -17.62
C ALA A 10 6.78 2.58 -16.28
N ALA A 11 6.83 3.86 -15.89
CA ALA A 11 7.40 4.28 -14.60
C ALA A 11 6.62 3.70 -13.41
N GLY A 12 5.28 3.74 -13.46
CA GLY A 12 4.43 3.12 -12.44
C GLY A 12 4.64 1.61 -12.34
N LYS A 13 4.75 0.90 -13.47
CA LYS A 13 5.03 -0.53 -13.49
C LYS A 13 6.42 -0.87 -12.94
N PHE A 14 7.42 -0.03 -13.23
CA PHE A 14 8.77 -0.18 -12.71
C PHE A 14 8.82 0.03 -11.19
N LEU A 15 8.09 1.01 -10.69
CA LEU A 15 7.93 1.29 -9.26
C LEU A 15 7.30 0.09 -8.53
N ILE A 16 6.20 -0.44 -9.04
CA ILE A 16 5.52 -1.61 -8.43
C ILE A 16 6.43 -2.84 -8.41
N LYS A 17 7.25 -3.06 -9.45
CA LYS A 17 8.11 -4.24 -9.55
C LYS A 17 9.35 -4.16 -8.66
N THR A 18 9.88 -2.96 -8.44
CA THR A 18 11.21 -2.77 -7.84
C THR A 18 11.14 -2.28 -6.40
N SER A 19 10.05 -1.62 -6.01
CA SER A 19 9.90 -1.03 -4.68
C SER A 19 9.25 -2.00 -3.69
N ASP A 20 10.00 -2.37 -2.66
CA ASP A 20 9.43 -3.05 -1.49
C ASP A 20 8.49 -2.10 -0.73
N VAL A 21 7.42 -2.63 -0.17
CA VAL A 21 6.43 -1.90 0.63
C VAL A 21 7.11 -1.04 1.71
N GLY A 22 8.11 -1.59 2.40
CA GLY A 22 8.85 -0.91 3.46
C GLY A 22 9.64 0.31 2.96
N SER A 23 10.16 0.24 1.73
CA SER A 23 10.88 1.35 1.09
C SER A 23 9.95 2.51 0.71
N ILE A 24 8.72 2.21 0.30
CA ILE A 24 7.68 3.20 -0.04
C ILE A 24 7.26 3.98 1.21
N ILE A 25 6.95 3.27 2.29
CA ILE A 25 6.61 3.86 3.60
C ILE A 25 7.77 4.71 4.11
N SER A 26 8.99 4.22 3.88
CA SER A 26 10.18 4.92 4.33
C SER A 26 10.39 6.22 3.53
N SER A 27 10.08 6.21 2.24
CA SER A 27 10.13 7.41 1.39
C SER A 27 9.03 8.43 1.71
N MET A 28 7.82 7.98 2.06
CA MET A 28 6.68 8.85 2.42
C MET A 28 6.97 9.78 3.61
N ASP A 29 7.69 9.30 4.60
CA ASP A 29 8.07 10.09 5.78
C ASP A 29 9.20 11.09 5.47
N VAL A 30 10.11 10.74 4.54
CA VAL A 30 11.15 11.66 4.05
C VAL A 30 10.50 12.82 3.29
N LEU A 31 9.40 12.55 2.58
CA LEU A 31 8.56 13.56 1.94
C LEU A 31 7.76 14.42 2.94
N LYS A 32 7.96 14.23 4.26
CA LYS A 32 7.27 14.96 5.35
C LYS A 32 5.74 14.86 5.27
N ILE A 33 5.22 13.71 4.83
CA ILE A 33 3.79 13.41 4.97
C ILE A 33 3.49 13.30 6.48
N PRO A 34 2.38 13.86 6.97
CA PRO A 34 2.03 13.78 8.38
C PRO A 34 1.98 12.32 8.86
N SER A 35 2.56 12.06 10.03
CA SER A 35 2.64 10.73 10.63
C SER A 35 1.26 10.09 10.86
N ALA A 36 0.22 10.91 10.98
CA ALA A 36 -1.18 10.48 11.04
C ALA A 36 -1.61 9.68 9.80
N ILE A 37 -0.97 9.90 8.64
CA ILE A 37 -1.27 9.20 7.39
C ILE A 37 -0.21 8.12 7.12
N SER A 38 1.07 8.42 7.32
CA SER A 38 2.14 7.48 7.00
C SER A 38 2.07 6.19 7.83
N ILE A 39 1.66 6.27 9.11
CA ILE A 39 1.59 5.10 10.00
C ILE A 39 0.45 4.15 9.58
N PRO A 40 -0.81 4.59 9.41
CA PRO A 40 -1.88 3.71 8.94
C PRO A 40 -1.59 3.10 7.57
N VAL A 41 -1.00 3.85 6.65
CA VAL A 41 -0.61 3.32 5.32
C VAL A 41 0.43 2.20 5.47
N ALA A 42 1.41 2.38 6.36
CA ALA A 42 2.40 1.35 6.64
C ALA A 42 1.80 0.05 7.18
N VAL A 43 0.87 0.20 8.12
CA VAL A 43 0.09 -0.89 8.69
C VAL A 43 -0.71 -1.57 7.57
N MET A 44 -1.48 -0.82 6.79
CA MET A 44 -2.30 -1.36 5.69
C MET A 44 -1.48 -2.23 4.73
N PHE A 45 -0.34 -1.76 4.22
CA PHE A 45 0.42 -2.56 3.29
C PHE A 45 1.03 -3.84 3.90
N ARG A 46 1.38 -3.81 5.19
CA ARG A 46 1.86 -5.00 5.90
C ARG A 46 0.73 -6.00 6.18
N PHE A 47 -0.48 -5.52 6.47
CA PHE A 47 -1.65 -6.36 6.74
C PHE A 47 -2.38 -6.81 5.47
N PHE A 48 -2.22 -6.11 4.35
CA PHE A 48 -2.83 -6.47 3.06
C PHE A 48 -2.57 -7.91 2.62
N PRO A 49 -1.33 -8.46 2.67
CA PRO A 49 -1.10 -9.86 2.31
C PRO A 49 -1.90 -10.81 3.22
N SER A 50 -1.87 -10.58 4.53
CA SER A 50 -2.63 -11.38 5.51
C SER A 50 -4.14 -11.29 5.28
N PHE A 51 -4.66 -10.11 4.96
CA PHE A 51 -6.09 -9.89 4.69
C PHE A 51 -6.58 -10.69 3.47
N VAL A 52 -5.75 -10.79 2.42
CA VAL A 52 -6.07 -11.60 1.24
C VAL A 52 -6.14 -13.08 1.61
N GLU A 53 -5.23 -13.56 2.46
CA GLU A 53 -5.25 -14.93 3.00
C GLU A 53 -6.51 -15.19 3.82
N GLU A 54 -6.86 -14.31 4.77
CA GLU A 54 -8.08 -14.42 5.57
C GLU A 54 -9.35 -14.48 4.71
N LYS A 55 -9.45 -13.60 3.70
CA LYS A 55 -10.56 -13.63 2.74
C LYS A 55 -10.64 -14.99 2.04
N ASN A 56 -9.51 -15.58 1.67
CA ASN A 56 -9.47 -16.88 1.01
C ASN A 56 -9.83 -18.03 1.96
N HIS A 57 -9.39 -17.97 3.22
CA HIS A 57 -9.78 -18.93 4.27
C HIS A 57 -11.28 -18.90 4.54
N ILE A 58 -11.87 -17.72 4.69
CA ILE A 58 -13.33 -17.57 4.88
C ILE A 58 -14.06 -18.10 3.64
N LYS A 59 -13.59 -17.77 2.44
CA LYS A 59 -14.17 -18.30 1.19
C LYS A 59 -14.17 -19.83 1.15
N MET A 60 -13.08 -20.45 1.59
CA MET A 60 -12.95 -21.91 1.66
C MET A 60 -13.86 -22.50 2.73
N ALA A 61 -13.97 -21.87 3.90
CA ALA A 61 -14.89 -22.29 4.98
C ALA A 61 -16.36 -22.25 4.52
N MET A 62 -16.77 -21.21 3.79
CA MET A 62 -18.13 -21.12 3.23
C MET A 62 -18.37 -22.19 2.16
N LYS A 63 -17.35 -22.57 1.38
CA LYS A 63 -17.43 -23.68 0.43
C LYS A 63 -17.63 -25.03 1.13
N ILE A 64 -16.94 -25.28 2.25
CA ILE A 64 -17.12 -26.51 3.06
C ILE A 64 -18.54 -26.59 3.65
N ARG A 65 -19.10 -25.45 4.06
CA ARG A 65 -20.49 -25.35 4.56
C ARG A 65 -21.56 -25.53 3.49
N GLY A 66 -21.19 -25.75 2.22
CA GLY A 66 -22.13 -25.94 1.12
C GLY A 66 -22.92 -24.68 0.75
N ILE A 67 -22.44 -23.48 1.11
CA ILE A 67 -23.12 -22.23 0.75
C ILE A 67 -22.90 -21.99 -0.75
N GLU A 68 -23.94 -22.27 -1.53
CA GLU A 68 -23.93 -22.12 -2.98
C GLU A 68 -23.93 -20.64 -3.39
N THR A 69 -23.25 -20.34 -4.50
CA THR A 69 -23.21 -19.00 -5.10
C THR A 69 -24.51 -18.61 -5.82
N LYS A 70 -25.62 -19.32 -5.57
CA LYS A 70 -26.92 -19.08 -6.22
C LYS A 70 -27.47 -17.69 -5.93
N ASN A 71 -27.20 -17.15 -4.74
CA ASN A 71 -27.54 -15.78 -4.39
C ASN A 71 -26.26 -14.98 -4.07
N PRO A 72 -25.71 -14.22 -5.03
CA PRO A 72 -24.46 -13.50 -4.84
C PRO A 72 -24.53 -12.45 -3.72
N LEU A 73 -25.70 -11.84 -3.51
CA LEU A 73 -25.94 -10.88 -2.42
C LEU A 73 -25.81 -11.53 -1.04
N LYS A 74 -26.52 -12.64 -0.80
CA LYS A 74 -26.43 -13.37 0.48
C LYS A 74 -25.05 -13.96 0.70
N TYR A 75 -24.42 -14.48 -0.37
CA TYR A 75 -23.05 -14.99 -0.30
C TYR A 75 -22.05 -13.90 0.13
N LEU A 76 -22.19 -12.68 -0.41
CA LEU A 76 -21.34 -11.56 -0.04
C LEU A 76 -21.54 -11.17 1.44
N GLU A 77 -22.78 -11.15 1.93
CA GLU A 77 -23.08 -10.90 3.33
C GLU A 77 -22.40 -11.93 4.26
N TYR A 78 -22.50 -13.23 3.92
CA TYR A 78 -21.88 -14.30 4.70
C TYR A 78 -20.35 -14.28 4.70
N VAL A 79 -19.71 -13.69 3.70
CA VAL A 79 -18.24 -13.53 3.66
C VAL A 79 -17.81 -12.21 4.29
N ALA A 80 -18.55 -11.12 4.05
CA ALA A 80 -18.22 -9.78 4.51
C ALA A 80 -18.41 -9.61 6.01
N VAL A 81 -19.51 -10.11 6.60
CA VAL A 81 -19.79 -9.94 8.02
C VAL A 81 -18.69 -10.55 8.91
N PRO A 82 -18.28 -11.83 8.72
CA PRO A 82 -17.18 -12.40 9.51
C PRO A 82 -15.84 -11.69 9.27
N LEU A 83 -15.55 -11.31 8.01
CA LEU A 83 -14.31 -10.62 7.66
C LEU A 83 -14.23 -9.25 8.34
N LEU A 84 -15.33 -8.51 8.42
CA LEU A 84 -15.41 -7.22 9.12
C LEU A 84 -15.22 -7.38 10.62
N ILE A 85 -15.85 -8.38 11.24
CA ILE A 85 -15.68 -8.65 12.68
C ILE A 85 -14.21 -8.96 13.00
N ILE A 86 -13.58 -9.86 12.24
CA ILE A 86 -12.18 -10.23 12.44
C ILE A 86 -11.26 -9.01 12.23
N SER A 87 -11.48 -8.25 11.15
CA SER A 87 -10.71 -7.03 10.86
C SER A 87 -10.84 -5.99 11.97
N SER A 88 -12.03 -5.81 12.55
CA SER A 88 -12.27 -4.89 13.67
C SER A 88 -11.50 -5.32 14.92
N ASN A 89 -11.54 -6.61 15.27
CA ASN A 89 -10.80 -7.14 16.42
C ASN A 89 -9.28 -6.95 16.23
N ILE A 90 -8.76 -7.22 15.04
CA ILE A 90 -7.34 -7.01 14.71
C ILE A 90 -6.98 -5.53 14.83
N ALA A 91 -7.82 -4.62 14.35
CA ALA A 91 -7.59 -3.19 14.45
C ALA A 91 -7.53 -2.72 15.92
N ASP A 92 -8.41 -3.23 16.77
CA ASP A 92 -8.39 -2.94 18.21
C ASP A 92 -7.12 -3.46 18.87
N ASP A 93 -6.68 -4.67 18.53
CA ASP A 93 -5.46 -5.26 19.09
C ASP A 93 -4.20 -4.52 18.64
N ILE A 94 -4.13 -4.08 17.37
CA ILE A 94 -3.05 -3.21 16.88
C ILE A 94 -3.06 -1.87 17.61
N SER A 95 -4.24 -1.29 17.85
CA SER A 95 -4.38 0.00 18.53
C SER A 95 -3.89 -0.10 19.98
N LYS A 96 -4.33 -1.12 20.72
CA LYS A 96 -3.83 -1.41 22.08
C LYS A 96 -2.31 -1.65 22.10
N ALA A 97 -1.78 -2.41 21.14
CA ALA A 97 -0.35 -2.66 21.02
C ALA A 97 0.45 -1.39 20.63
N ALA A 98 -0.14 -0.47 19.88
CA ALA A 98 0.47 0.79 19.50
C ALA A 98 0.50 1.79 20.67
N GLU A 99 -0.57 1.83 21.48
CA GLU A 99 -0.64 2.65 22.70
C GLU A 99 0.40 2.21 23.73
N THR A 100 0.54 0.90 23.97
CA THR A 100 1.57 0.37 24.88
C THR A 100 3.00 0.66 24.41
N LYS A 101 3.22 0.82 23.10
CA LYS A 101 4.48 1.27 22.49
C LYS A 101 4.65 2.79 22.46
N CYS A 102 3.75 3.53 23.11
CA CYS A 102 3.78 4.99 23.23
C CYS A 102 3.81 5.70 21.86
N ILE A 103 3.01 5.24 20.90
CA ILE A 103 2.98 5.80 19.54
C ILE A 103 2.56 7.29 19.50
N ALA A 104 1.81 7.74 20.50
CA ALA A 104 1.32 9.11 20.66
C ALA A 104 2.34 10.08 21.29
N ASN A 105 3.52 9.61 21.68
CA ASN A 105 4.54 10.43 22.32
C ASN A 105 4.99 11.59 21.39
N PRO A 106 4.97 12.86 21.84
CA PRO A 106 5.38 14.02 21.04
C PRO A 106 6.89 14.12 20.77
N ILE A 107 7.69 13.17 21.27
CA ILE A 107 9.14 13.12 21.05
C ILE A 107 9.46 12.78 19.59
N LYS A 108 10.56 13.34 19.07
CA LYS A 108 11.07 13.05 17.73
C LYS A 108 11.30 11.55 17.55
N LYS A 109 10.51 10.92 16.69
CA LYS A 109 10.59 9.49 16.40
C LYS A 109 11.90 9.16 15.67
N THR A 110 12.60 8.13 16.12
CA THR A 110 13.79 7.58 15.46
C THR A 110 13.35 6.49 14.48
N ARG A 111 14.04 6.39 13.34
CA ARG A 111 13.66 5.49 12.26
C ARG A 111 14.75 4.50 11.93
N TYR A 112 14.37 3.23 11.83
CA TYR A 112 15.29 2.12 11.60
C TYR A 112 15.78 2.08 10.14
N ILE A 113 14.89 2.36 9.18
CA ILE A 113 15.22 2.40 7.75
C ILE A 113 15.52 3.85 7.36
N ARG A 114 16.78 4.12 7.00
CA ARG A 114 17.15 5.40 6.39
C ARG A 114 16.93 5.31 4.89
N VAL A 115 16.01 6.13 4.39
CA VAL A 115 15.92 6.43 2.96
C VAL A 115 16.65 7.74 2.72
N GLY A 116 17.67 7.69 1.88
CA GLY A 116 18.42 8.84 1.42
C GLY A 116 18.31 8.94 -0.09
N VAL A 117 18.33 10.17 -0.60
CA VAL A 117 18.33 10.43 -2.04
C VAL A 117 19.74 10.11 -2.55
N GLY A 118 19.85 9.12 -3.42
CA GLY A 118 21.11 8.73 -4.04
C GLY A 118 21.37 9.53 -5.32
N VAL A 119 22.63 9.56 -5.76
CA VAL A 119 23.02 10.13 -7.07
C VAL A 119 22.26 9.45 -8.22
N ILE A 120 21.93 8.17 -8.03
CA ILE A 120 21.13 7.35 -8.95
C ILE A 120 19.72 7.92 -9.14
N ASP A 121 19.07 8.42 -8.07
CA ASP A 121 17.73 9.03 -8.16
C ASP A 121 17.75 10.29 -9.03
N PHE A 122 18.83 11.06 -8.97
CA PHE A 122 19.02 12.27 -9.78
C PHE A 122 19.18 11.93 -11.27
N ILE A 123 19.95 10.88 -11.59
CA ILE A 123 20.13 10.41 -12.97
C ILE A 123 18.79 9.93 -13.55
N TYR A 124 18.00 9.17 -12.78
CA TYR A 124 16.66 8.73 -13.21
C TYR A 124 15.69 9.91 -13.41
N ALA A 125 15.70 10.90 -12.51
CA ALA A 125 14.88 12.10 -12.66
C ALA A 125 15.26 12.91 -13.91
N MET A 126 16.55 13.02 -14.20
CA MET A 126 17.06 13.74 -15.37
C MET A 126 16.69 13.03 -16.68
N THR A 127 16.87 11.70 -16.74
CA THR A 127 16.48 10.91 -17.92
C THR A 127 14.97 10.97 -18.18
N MET A 128 14.15 10.90 -17.13
CA MET A 128 12.69 11.06 -17.25
C MET A 128 12.28 12.44 -17.75
N THR A 129 12.87 13.52 -17.24
CA THR A 129 12.56 14.88 -17.69
C THR A 129 13.00 15.12 -19.13
N ILE A 130 14.18 14.65 -19.54
CA ILE A 130 14.67 14.76 -20.92
C ILE A 130 13.73 14.05 -21.91
N ILE A 131 13.27 12.84 -21.57
CA ILE A 131 12.36 12.07 -22.43
C ILE A 131 10.98 12.75 -22.53
N VAL A 132 10.45 13.31 -21.44
CA VAL A 132 9.18 14.05 -21.44
C VAL A 132 9.28 15.33 -22.27
N ILE A 133 10.36 16.09 -22.12
CA ILE A 133 10.60 17.33 -22.89
C ILE A 133 10.81 17.02 -24.38
N GLY A 134 11.60 15.99 -24.71
CA GLY A 134 11.79 15.53 -26.09
C GLY A 134 10.48 15.03 -26.72
N GLY A 135 9.63 14.35 -25.94
CA GLY A 135 8.29 13.97 -26.35
C GLY A 135 7.37 15.15 -26.60
N TRP A 136 7.48 16.23 -25.81
CA TRP A 136 6.68 17.44 -25.97
C TRP A 136 7.12 18.29 -27.18
N LEU A 137 8.43 18.37 -27.44
CA LEU A 137 9.01 19.03 -28.62
C LEU A 137 8.72 18.30 -29.94
N CYS A 138 8.67 16.97 -29.93
CA CYS A 138 8.38 16.16 -31.13
C CYS A 138 6.87 16.05 -31.43
N LEU A 139 6.00 16.53 -30.53
CA LEU A 139 4.54 16.57 -30.70
C LEU A 139 4.03 17.95 -31.17
N LYS A 140 4.92 18.95 -31.23
CA LYS A 140 4.66 20.30 -31.74
C LYS A 140 5.20 20.42 -33.16
#